data_AF-A0A940FV99-F1
#
_entry.id   AF-A0A940FV99-F1
#
_cell.length_a   1.000
_cell.length_b   1.000
_cell.length_c   1.000
_cell.angle_alpha   90.00
_cell.angle_beta   90.00
_cell.angle_gamma   90.00
#
_symmetry.space_group_name_H-M   'P 1'
#
loop_
_entity.id
_entity.type
_entity.pdbx_description
1 polymer ?
#
loop_
_entity_poly.entity_id
_entity_poly.type
_entity_poly.pdbx_seq_one_letter_code
_entity_poly.pdbx_strand_id
1 'polypeptide(L)'
;MRKKPHPRFSWQKEDYSRKAEFSFILPQQFLLLCRLMSVTPRQMLVDFMDIISCGSWKREGREASREKLIDYFLEQGYGKQYYSTAEIKSIFKELDAIGLLYPFNATQELINEHTRWRETYHTWWFEKWFEKNKREL
;
A
#
# COMPACT_ATOMS: atom_id res chain seq x y z
N MET A 1 -2.43 24.76 -12.94
CA MET A 1 -2.70 23.30 -12.86
C MET A 1 -1.53 22.62 -12.14
N ARG A 2 -1.75 21.89 -11.04
CA ARG A 2 -0.68 21.11 -10.39
C ARG A 2 -0.21 20.01 -11.34
N LYS A 3 1.09 19.97 -11.66
CA LYS A 3 1.68 18.94 -12.53
C LYS A 3 1.38 17.55 -11.95
N LYS A 4 0.93 16.61 -12.80
CA LYS A 4 0.78 15.21 -12.42
C LYS A 4 2.16 14.66 -12.02
N PRO A 5 2.27 13.89 -10.92
CA PRO A 5 3.53 13.26 -10.57
C PRO A 5 3.97 12.34 -11.72
N HIS A 6 5.26 12.38 -12.05
CA HIS A 6 5.80 11.53 -13.11
C HIS A 6 5.65 10.05 -12.71
N PRO A 7 5.18 9.17 -13.61
CA PRO A 7 5.07 7.74 -13.31
C PRO A 7 6.46 7.17 -13.03
N ARG A 8 6.56 6.28 -12.04
CA ARG A 8 7.84 5.62 -11.70
C ARG A 8 8.07 4.36 -12.50
N PHE A 9 6.99 3.70 -12.88
CA PHE A 9 7.02 2.54 -13.77
C PHE A 9 6.25 2.85 -15.04
N SER A 10 6.64 2.23 -16.15
CA SER A 10 5.95 2.37 -17.44
C SER A 10 4.47 1.97 -17.38
N TRP A 11 4.10 1.07 -16.46
CA TRP A 11 2.74 0.62 -16.22
C TRP A 11 1.91 1.55 -15.31
N GLN A 12 2.50 2.55 -14.64
CA GLN A 12 1.77 3.50 -13.78
C GLN A 12 1.01 4.57 -14.58
N LYS A 13 0.16 4.13 -15.48
CA LYS A 13 -0.73 4.93 -16.33
C LYS A 13 -2.16 4.46 -16.13
N GLU A 14 -3.12 5.29 -16.54
CA GLU A 14 -4.55 4.95 -16.52
C GLU A 14 -4.98 4.43 -15.14
N ASP A 15 -5.43 3.16 -15.05
CA ASP A 15 -5.92 2.52 -13.82
C ASP A 15 -4.85 2.38 -12.72
N TYR A 16 -3.57 2.42 -13.08
CA TYR A 16 -2.44 2.38 -12.15
C TYR A 16 -1.83 3.77 -11.89
N SER A 17 -2.51 4.85 -12.31
CA SER A 17 -2.06 6.21 -12.06
C SER A 17 -2.01 6.51 -10.57
N ARG A 18 -0.85 7.02 -10.10
CA ARG A 18 -0.67 7.44 -8.70
C ARG A 18 -1.60 8.57 -8.28
N LYS A 19 -2.03 9.42 -9.23
CA LYS A 19 -3.12 10.38 -9.01
C LYS A 19 -4.39 9.80 -9.64
N ALA A 20 -5.33 9.39 -8.80
CA ALA A 20 -6.63 8.89 -9.21
C ALA A 20 -7.76 9.74 -8.61
N GLU A 21 -8.84 9.90 -9.36
CA GLU A 21 -10.09 10.52 -8.93
C GLU A 21 -11.18 9.50 -9.22
N PHE A 22 -11.82 8.99 -8.16
CA PHE A 22 -12.87 7.98 -8.28
C PHE A 22 -14.23 8.56 -7.90
N SER A 23 -15.26 8.19 -8.66
CA SER A 23 -16.65 8.49 -8.36
C SER A 23 -17.40 7.19 -8.08
N PHE A 24 -17.92 7.06 -6.86
CA PHE A 24 -18.66 5.88 -6.43
C PHE A 24 -19.91 6.30 -5.66
N ILE A 25 -20.97 5.51 -5.79
CA ILE A 25 -22.10 5.57 -4.86
C ILE A 25 -21.71 4.72 -3.65
N LEU A 26 -21.55 5.36 -2.49
CA LEU A 26 -21.24 4.65 -1.26
C LEU A 26 -22.45 3.85 -0.78
N PRO A 27 -22.30 2.57 -0.40
CA PRO A 27 -23.39 1.78 0.15
C PRO A 27 -23.99 2.45 1.39
N GLN A 28 -25.32 2.45 1.50
CA GLN A 28 -26.01 3.10 2.62
C GLN A 28 -25.55 2.53 3.97
N GLN A 29 -25.36 1.21 4.07
CA GLN A 29 -24.89 0.54 5.28
C GLN A 29 -23.50 1.02 5.70
N PHE A 30 -22.62 1.27 4.73
CA PHE A 30 -21.29 1.80 4.98
C PHE A 30 -21.35 3.22 5.55
N LEU A 31 -22.23 4.07 5.00
CA LEU A 31 -22.45 5.42 5.53
C LEU A 31 -23.02 5.41 6.95
N LEU A 32 -23.96 4.50 7.23
CA LEU A 32 -24.55 4.34 8.56
C LEU A 32 -23.47 3.96 9.58
N LEU A 33 -22.60 2.99 9.27
CA LEU A 33 -21.49 2.59 10.13
C LEU A 33 -20.51 3.74 10.37
N CYS A 34 -20.12 4.44 9.30
CA CYS A 34 -19.24 5.62 9.39
C CYS A 34 -19.81 6.68 10.32
N ARG A 35 -21.10 7.04 10.13
CA ARG A 35 -21.76 8.06 10.94
C ARG A 35 -21.89 7.64 12.40
N LEU A 36 -22.24 6.37 12.67
CA LEU A 36 -22.39 5.83 14.02
C LEU A 36 -21.08 5.86 14.81
N MET A 37 -19.97 5.52 14.16
CA MET A 37 -18.64 5.49 14.79
C MET A 37 -17.91 6.83 14.76
N SER A 38 -18.54 7.90 14.27
CA SER A 38 -17.92 9.23 14.08
C SER A 38 -16.64 9.20 13.22
N VAL A 39 -16.59 8.35 12.20
CA VAL A 39 -15.49 8.26 11.22
C VAL A 39 -16.02 8.63 9.84
N THR A 40 -15.26 9.41 9.06
CA THR A 40 -15.67 9.73 7.69
C THR A 40 -15.33 8.60 6.71
N PRO A 41 -16.10 8.40 5.62
CA PRO A 41 -15.75 7.46 4.56
C PRO A 41 -14.33 7.63 4.04
N ARG A 42 -13.92 8.89 3.84
CA ARG A 42 -12.57 9.24 3.40
C ARG A 42 -11.50 8.77 4.39
N GLN A 43 -11.71 8.99 5.68
CA GLN A 43 -10.77 8.56 6.71
C GLN A 43 -10.58 7.04 6.67
N MET A 44 -11.69 6.29 6.62
CA MET A 44 -11.66 4.82 6.59
C MET A 44 -10.93 4.28 5.36
N LEU A 45 -11.17 4.86 4.17
CA LEU A 45 -10.48 4.46 2.94
C LEU A 45 -8.98 4.78 2.99
N VAL A 46 -8.62 5.96 3.50
CA VAL A 46 -7.21 6.37 3.64
C VAL A 46 -6.49 5.46 4.63
N ASP A 47 -7.08 5.19 5.79
CA ASP A 47 -6.50 4.29 6.80
C ASP A 47 -6.35 2.87 6.24
N PHE A 48 -7.37 2.35 5.55
CA PHE A 48 -7.29 1.04 4.91
C PHE A 48 -6.11 0.97 3.93
N MET A 49 -6.00 1.93 3.01
CA MET A 49 -4.91 1.97 2.01
C MET A 49 -3.54 2.11 2.66
N ASP A 50 -3.41 2.93 3.70
CA ASP A 50 -2.15 3.17 4.41
C ASP A 50 -1.69 1.94 5.22
N ILE A 51 -2.63 1.25 5.89
CA ILE A 51 -2.33 0.04 6.67
C ILE A 51 -1.95 -1.13 5.75
N ILE A 52 -2.75 -1.42 4.73
CA ILE A 52 -2.51 -2.58 3.84
C ILE A 52 -1.22 -2.40 3.02
N SER A 53 -0.88 -1.16 2.64
CA SER A 53 0.37 -0.87 1.91
C SER A 53 1.63 -0.89 2.78
N CYS A 54 1.50 -1.20 4.07
CA CYS A 54 2.61 -1.23 5.04
C CYS A 54 3.36 0.13 5.13
N GLY A 55 2.60 1.24 5.10
CA GLY A 55 3.15 2.59 5.18
C GLY A 55 4.03 2.83 6.42
N SER A 56 5.10 3.63 6.26
CA SER A 56 6.16 3.82 7.27
C SER A 56 5.87 4.90 8.33
N TRP A 57 4.97 5.85 8.05
CA TRP A 57 4.90 7.11 8.82
C TRP A 57 4.16 7.00 10.16
N LYS A 58 3.24 6.04 10.30
CA LYS A 58 2.49 5.79 11.54
C LYS A 58 2.36 4.29 11.72
N ARG A 59 3.25 3.70 12.52
CA ARG A 59 3.35 2.24 12.73
C ARG A 59 2.75 1.77 14.05
N GLU A 60 2.86 2.59 15.10
CA GLU A 60 2.41 2.26 16.44
C GLU A 60 0.91 1.89 16.45
N GLY A 61 0.58 0.77 17.10
CA GLY A 61 -0.78 0.28 17.25
C GLY A 61 -1.45 -0.27 15.98
N ARG A 62 -0.71 -0.46 14.88
CA ARG A 62 -1.29 -0.92 13.60
C ARG A 62 -0.92 -2.34 13.18
N GLU A 63 -0.09 -3.04 13.94
CA GLU A 63 0.35 -4.40 13.61
C GLU A 63 -0.82 -5.38 13.54
N ALA A 64 -1.66 -5.43 14.58
CA ALA A 64 -2.84 -6.30 14.60
C ALA A 64 -3.83 -5.97 13.46
N SER A 65 -4.05 -4.69 13.17
CA SER A 65 -4.90 -4.27 12.06
C SER A 65 -4.33 -4.70 10.71
N ARG A 66 -3.00 -4.61 10.53
CA ARG A 66 -2.32 -5.06 9.31
C ARG A 66 -2.50 -6.55 9.09
N GLU A 67 -2.33 -7.37 10.12
CA GLU A 67 -2.55 -8.81 10.04
C GLU A 67 -3.97 -9.14 9.58
N LYS A 68 -4.99 -8.46 10.16
CA LYS A 68 -6.39 -8.64 9.73
C LYS A 68 -6.64 -8.23 8.29
N LEU A 69 -6.01 -7.15 7.81
CA LEU A 69 -6.15 -6.74 6.42
C LEU A 69 -5.42 -7.69 5.46
N ILE A 70 -4.31 -8.30 5.86
CA ILE A 70 -3.62 -9.34 5.08
C ILE A 70 -4.49 -10.61 4.99
N ASP A 71 -5.09 -11.03 6.11
CA ASP A 71 -6.03 -12.16 6.12
C ASP A 71 -7.22 -11.88 5.19
N TYR A 72 -7.83 -10.69 5.28
CA TYR A 72 -8.88 -10.26 4.35
C TYR A 72 -8.41 -10.30 2.89
N PHE A 73 -7.21 -9.81 2.58
CA PHE A 73 -6.63 -9.83 1.24
C PHE A 73 -6.53 -11.26 0.68
N LEU A 74 -6.13 -12.22 1.52
CA LEU A 74 -6.05 -13.64 1.19
C LEU A 74 -7.43 -14.27 1.00
N GLU A 75 -8.41 -13.91 1.81
CA GLU A 75 -9.79 -14.38 1.70
C GLU A 75 -10.44 -13.93 0.37
N GLN A 76 -10.23 -12.66 -0.01
CA GLN A 76 -10.70 -12.13 -1.31
C GLN A 76 -10.04 -12.80 -2.53
N GLY A 77 -8.96 -13.55 -2.31
CA GLY A 77 -8.29 -14.29 -3.37
C GLY A 77 -7.43 -13.44 -4.30
N TYR A 78 -7.09 -12.23 -3.89
CA TYR A 78 -6.24 -11.34 -4.68
C TYR A 78 -4.86 -11.96 -4.92
N GLY A 79 -4.47 -12.04 -6.20
CA GLY A 79 -3.18 -12.57 -6.62
C GLY A 79 -3.03 -14.09 -6.51
N LYS A 80 -4.08 -14.85 -6.13
CA LYS A 80 -4.02 -16.32 -6.02
C LYS A 80 -3.68 -17.02 -7.33
N GLN A 81 -3.96 -16.40 -8.48
CA GLN A 81 -3.56 -16.93 -9.78
C GLN A 81 -2.05 -16.84 -10.05
N TYR A 82 -1.30 -16.09 -9.24
CA TYR A 82 0.13 -15.85 -9.41
C TYR A 82 0.98 -16.27 -8.20
N TYR A 83 0.39 -16.34 -7.01
CA TYR A 83 1.15 -16.58 -5.78
C TYR A 83 0.38 -17.52 -4.86
N SER A 84 1.11 -18.42 -4.22
CA SER A 84 0.62 -19.17 -3.06
C SER A 84 0.37 -18.23 -1.87
N THR A 85 -0.43 -18.69 -0.92
CA THR A 85 -0.67 -17.96 0.34
C THR A 85 0.62 -17.62 1.09
N ALA A 86 1.60 -18.52 1.11
CA ALA A 86 2.88 -18.30 1.77
C ALA A 86 3.70 -17.20 1.09
N GLU A 87 3.64 -17.14 -0.24
CA GLU A 87 4.30 -16.09 -1.02
C GLU A 87 3.64 -14.74 -0.83
N ILE A 88 2.30 -14.66 -0.83
CA ILE A 88 1.57 -13.41 -0.54
C ILE A 88 1.94 -12.89 0.85
N LYS A 89 1.99 -13.75 1.87
CA LYS A 89 2.45 -13.36 3.21
C LYS A 89 3.89 -12.85 3.19
N SER A 90 4.76 -13.43 2.37
CA SER A 90 6.15 -13.00 2.20
C SER A 90 6.25 -11.64 1.50
N ILE A 91 5.43 -11.39 0.47
CA ILE A 91 5.29 -10.09 -0.22
C ILE A 91 4.99 -8.98 0.80
N PHE A 92 3.98 -9.19 1.66
CA PHE A 92 3.64 -8.22 2.71
C PHE A 92 4.72 -8.08 3.77
N LYS A 93 5.35 -9.18 4.20
CA LYS A 93 6.45 -9.13 5.19
C LYS A 93 7.65 -8.35 4.68
N GLU A 94 8.00 -8.50 3.40
CA GLU A 94 9.07 -7.72 2.78
C GLU A 94 8.73 -6.23 2.70
N LEU A 95 7.50 -5.86 2.32
CA LEU A 95 7.06 -4.47 2.35
C LEU A 95 7.11 -3.87 3.75
N ASP A 96 6.65 -4.63 4.75
CA ASP A 96 6.67 -4.16 6.13
C ASP A 96 8.09 -3.96 6.67
N ALA A 97 9.03 -4.82 6.27
CA ALA A 97 10.44 -4.68 6.61
C ALA A 97 11.06 -3.39 6.06
N ILE A 98 10.70 -2.98 4.85
CA ILE A 98 11.10 -1.67 4.30
C ILE A 98 10.56 -0.54 5.18
N GLY A 99 9.32 -0.67 5.65
CA GLY A 99 8.69 0.30 6.56
C GLY A 99 9.37 0.39 7.93
N LEU A 100 9.93 -0.71 8.44
CA LEU A 100 10.67 -0.76 9.71
C LEU A 100 11.99 0.01 9.68
N LEU A 101 12.59 0.20 8.50
CA LEU A 101 13.85 0.90 8.34
C LEU A 101 13.72 2.43 8.34
N TYR A 102 12.51 2.96 8.57
CA TYR A 102 12.28 4.40 8.60
C TYR A 102 13.08 5.05 9.76
N PRO A 103 13.90 6.07 9.47
CA PRO A 103 14.79 6.67 10.44
C PRO A 103 14.02 7.69 11.31
N PHE A 104 13.28 7.19 12.31
CA PHE A 104 12.58 8.04 13.26
C PHE A 104 13.56 8.95 14.01
N ASN A 105 13.18 10.21 14.22
CA ASN A 105 13.97 11.23 14.93
C ASN A 105 15.35 11.53 14.30
N ALA A 106 15.54 11.19 13.03
CA ALA A 106 16.77 11.48 12.30
C ALA A 106 16.79 12.89 11.70
N THR A 107 17.97 13.30 11.21
CA THR A 107 18.13 14.52 10.43
C THR A 107 17.33 14.45 9.13
N GLN A 108 16.94 15.61 8.60
CA GLN A 108 16.26 15.70 7.30
C GLN A 108 17.10 15.07 6.17
N GLU A 109 18.42 15.16 6.26
CA GLU A 109 19.36 14.53 5.34
C GLU A 109 19.21 13.01 5.33
N LEU A 110 19.25 12.37 6.50
CA LEU A 110 19.08 10.91 6.62
C LEU A 110 17.67 10.46 6.19
N ILE A 111 16.63 11.27 6.48
CA ILE A 111 15.26 11.03 5.97
C ILE A 111 15.22 11.08 4.44
N ASN A 112 15.92 12.03 3.83
CA ASN A 112 15.99 12.16 2.37
C ASN A 112 16.77 10.99 1.75
N GLU A 113 17.88 10.57 2.36
CA GLU A 113 18.65 9.40 1.93
C GLU A 113 17.83 8.11 2.02
N HIS A 114 17.19 7.85 3.17
CA HIS A 114 16.28 6.73 3.32
C HIS A 114 15.15 6.78 2.30
N THR A 115 14.60 7.98 2.03
CA THR A 115 13.57 8.14 0.99
C THR A 115 14.12 7.70 -0.36
N ARG A 116 15.28 8.20 -0.80
CA ARG A 116 15.89 7.80 -2.09
C ARG A 116 16.17 6.29 -2.16
N TRP A 117 16.75 5.72 -1.11
CA TRP A 117 17.01 4.28 -1.02
C TRP A 117 15.71 3.47 -1.13
N ARG A 118 14.68 3.84 -0.35
CA ARG A 118 13.38 3.17 -0.34
C ARG A 118 12.73 3.21 -1.72
N GLU A 119 12.88 4.31 -2.43
CA GLU A 119 12.34 4.44 -3.78
C GLU A 119 12.98 3.46 -4.76
N THR A 120 14.31 3.34 -4.75
CA THR A 120 15.04 2.34 -5.53
C THR A 120 14.67 0.92 -5.11
N TYR A 121 14.56 0.68 -3.80
CA TYR A 121 14.25 -0.65 -3.28
C TYR A 121 12.81 -1.08 -3.62
N HIS A 122 11.83 -0.16 -3.63
CA HIS A 122 10.47 -0.48 -4.09
C HIS A 122 10.44 -0.90 -5.56
N THR A 123 11.28 -0.31 -6.42
CA THR A 123 11.41 -0.73 -7.82
C THR A 123 11.90 -2.17 -7.91
N TRP A 124 13.04 -2.46 -7.30
CA TRP A 124 13.59 -3.81 -7.27
C TRP A 124 12.63 -4.83 -6.63
N TRP A 125 11.99 -4.47 -5.53
CA TRP A 125 11.02 -5.32 -4.84
C TRP A 125 9.84 -5.67 -5.75
N PHE A 126 9.32 -4.70 -6.51
CA PHE A 126 8.23 -4.93 -7.44
C PHE A 126 8.67 -5.88 -8.57
N GLU A 127 9.81 -5.60 -9.20
CA GLU A 127 10.38 -6.41 -10.29
C GLU A 127 10.59 -7.86 -9.86
N LYS A 128 11.25 -8.08 -8.70
CA LYS A 128 11.48 -9.40 -8.11
C LYS A 128 10.20 -10.25 -8.05
N TRP A 129 9.11 -9.68 -7.54
CA TRP A 129 7.86 -10.42 -7.38
C TRP A 129 7.10 -10.56 -8.70
N PHE A 130 7.07 -9.50 -9.51
CA PHE A 130 6.38 -9.51 -10.80
C PHE A 130 7.00 -10.50 -11.79
N GLU A 131 8.32 -10.51 -11.92
CA GLU A 131 9.08 -11.37 -12.84
C GLU A 131 9.04 -12.85 -12.46
N LYS A 132 8.83 -13.17 -11.18
CA LYS A 132 8.73 -14.55 -10.69
C LYS A 132 7.68 -15.37 -11.45
N ASN A 133 6.62 -14.70 -11.92
CA ASN A 133 5.54 -15.31 -12.68
C ASN A 133 5.67 -15.11 -14.20
N LYS A 134 6.82 -14.61 -14.68
CA LYS A 134 7.10 -14.31 -16.10
C LYS A 134 5.97 -13.54 -16.79
N ARG A 135 5.37 -12.60 -16.04
CA ARG A 135 4.27 -11.80 -16.55
C ARG A 135 4.82 -10.78 -17.55
N GLU A 136 4.16 -10.64 -18.69
CA GLU A 136 4.45 -9.55 -19.62
C GLU A 136 3.86 -8.24 -19.06
N LEU A 137 4.62 -7.14 -19.18
CA LEU A 137 4.30 -5.80 -18.68
C LEU A 137 3.35 -5.03 -19.61
#